data_AF-A0A6A1VGJ7-F1
#
_entry.id   AF-A0A6A1VGJ7-F1
#
_cell.length_a   1.000
_cell.length_b   1.000
_cell.length_c   1.000
_cell.angle_alpha   90.00
_cell.angle_beta   90.00
_cell.angle_gamma   90.00
#
_symmetry.space_group_name_H-M   'P 1'
#
loop_
_entity.id
_entity.type
_entity.pdbx_description
1 polymer ?
#
loop_
_entity_poly.entity_id
_entity_poly.type
_entity_poly.pdbx_seq_one_letter_code
_entity_poly.pdbx_strand_id
1 'polypeptide(L)'
;MSLLPSKLLPLHIHTPNPNTGLPYSSLSLCYPRPQTFRVICGKRTGKQRYPSEKKRLKSRIKDTLGQVKNKFEGSWRLSKLGVPVHRDPGKDSLAVSDVLLEEIAKVLEFPVASMLPQDAFTIVRKSFDARKMLKEPKFIYTVDMDVNKLLNLEPRAWDFISQLEPKVGQVEHMPNERTFGDLTSIIHDVKKNHGGAMIRENGDHINFASEQSYKCPTSRKPKIAVVGSGPSGLFASLVLAELGADVTLIERGQAVEQRGRDIGALVVRRILQLDSNFCFGEVIS
;
A
#
# COMPACT_ATOMS: atom_id res chain seq x y z
N MET A 1 34.41 -60.84 -56.00
CA MET A 1 35.39 -59.89 -55.46
C MET A 1 34.63 -58.95 -54.51
N SER A 2 34.23 -59.38 -53.30
CA SER A 2 34.96 -59.27 -52.00
C SER A 2 35.33 -57.83 -51.62
N LEU A 3 35.14 -57.25 -50.43
CA LEU A 3 34.55 -57.56 -49.11
C LEU A 3 34.40 -56.20 -48.35
N LEU A 4 33.50 -56.15 -47.36
CA LEU A 4 33.24 -55.16 -46.28
C LEU A 4 34.50 -54.69 -45.47
N PRO A 5 34.47 -53.72 -44.50
CA PRO A 5 33.38 -53.43 -43.54
C PRO A 5 33.16 -51.99 -43.00
N SER A 6 32.12 -51.90 -42.15
CA SER A 6 31.56 -50.82 -41.33
C SER A 6 32.33 -50.46 -40.04
N LYS A 7 32.02 -49.29 -39.42
CA LYS A 7 31.75 -49.08 -37.96
C LYS A 7 31.61 -47.58 -37.53
N LEU A 8 30.44 -47.27 -36.92
CA LEU A 8 30.10 -46.47 -35.69
C LEU A 8 30.79 -45.11 -35.29
N LEU A 9 29.92 -44.17 -34.84
CA LEU A 9 30.02 -42.88 -34.08
C LEU A 9 31.08 -42.79 -32.93
N PRO A 10 31.50 -41.62 -32.34
CA PRO A 10 30.66 -40.52 -31.78
C PRO A 10 31.26 -39.06 -31.62
N LEU A 11 30.49 -38.18 -30.94
CA LEU A 11 30.67 -36.75 -30.53
C LEU A 11 31.93 -36.39 -29.70
N HIS A 12 32.51 -35.18 -29.86
CA HIS A 12 32.73 -34.18 -28.78
C HIS A 12 33.36 -32.84 -29.24
N ILE A 13 33.03 -31.79 -28.47
CA ILE A 13 33.38 -30.35 -28.48
C ILE A 13 34.86 -30.06 -28.16
N HIS A 14 35.51 -29.06 -28.79
CA HIS A 14 36.32 -28.00 -28.09
C HIS A 14 36.96 -26.91 -29.01
N THR A 15 36.63 -25.64 -28.69
CA THR A 15 37.42 -24.37 -28.63
C THR A 15 38.40 -23.91 -29.70
N PRO A 16 38.47 -22.58 -29.90
CA PRO A 16 39.72 -21.87 -29.57
C PRO A 16 39.52 -20.66 -28.64
N ASN A 17 40.54 -20.40 -27.82
CA ASN A 17 40.80 -19.23 -26.96
C ASN A 17 42.18 -18.67 -27.40
N PRO A 18 42.76 -17.55 -26.90
CA PRO A 18 42.23 -16.32 -26.31
C PRO A 18 42.84 -15.04 -26.97
N ASN A 19 42.45 -13.85 -26.49
CA ASN A 19 43.21 -12.58 -26.50
C ASN A 19 43.36 -11.77 -27.80
N THR A 20 42.45 -10.79 -27.97
CA THR A 20 42.83 -9.43 -28.41
C THR A 20 42.26 -8.43 -27.42
N GLY A 21 43.14 -7.74 -26.70
CA GLY A 21 42.79 -6.85 -25.62
C GLY A 21 42.20 -5.53 -26.11
N LEU A 22 41.05 -5.17 -25.55
CA LEU A 22 40.59 -3.79 -25.46
C LEU A 22 40.74 -3.35 -23.99
N PRO A 23 41.41 -2.22 -23.70
CA PRO A 23 41.63 -1.79 -22.33
C PRO A 23 40.35 -1.14 -21.81
N TYR A 24 39.42 -1.93 -21.28
CA TYR A 24 38.44 -1.38 -20.36
C TYR A 24 39.15 -1.21 -19.01
N SER A 25 39.49 0.03 -18.69
CA SER A 25 39.80 0.43 -17.32
C SER A 25 38.62 0.04 -16.43
N SER A 26 38.78 -1.02 -15.63
CA SER A 26 37.84 -1.36 -14.58
C SER A 26 37.95 -0.29 -13.49
N LEU A 27 37.24 0.82 -13.68
CA LEU A 27 36.84 1.66 -12.56
C LEU A 27 35.95 0.78 -11.68
N SER A 28 36.56 0.13 -10.69
CA SER A 28 35.82 -0.49 -9.60
C SER A 28 35.14 0.62 -8.82
N LEU A 29 33.95 1.01 -9.27
CA LEU A 29 33.04 1.80 -8.46
C LEU A 29 32.70 0.93 -7.25
N CYS A 30 33.39 1.22 -6.15
CA CYS A 30 33.12 0.66 -4.84
C CYS A 30 31.78 1.23 -4.38
N TYR A 31 30.68 0.69 -4.91
CA TYR A 31 29.37 0.94 -4.33
C TYR A 31 29.38 0.26 -2.95
N PRO A 32 29.11 0.97 -1.84
CA PRO A 32 28.79 0.29 -0.61
C PRO A 32 27.58 -0.58 -0.93
N ARG A 33 27.73 -1.91 -0.86
CA ARG A 33 26.59 -2.84 -0.98
C ARG A 33 25.53 -2.32 -0.01
N PRO A 34 24.39 -1.77 -0.47
CA PRO A 34 23.30 -1.60 0.47
C PRO A 34 22.98 -3.01 0.93
N GLN A 35 23.05 -3.24 2.24
CA GLN A 35 22.54 -4.46 2.85
C GLN A 35 21.20 -4.73 2.19
N THR A 36 21.13 -5.76 1.36
CA THR A 36 19.90 -6.14 0.71
C THR A 36 19.01 -6.60 1.85
N PHE A 37 18.16 -5.70 2.35
CA PHE A 37 17.08 -6.09 3.23
C PHE A 37 16.24 -7.03 2.39
N ARG A 38 16.47 -8.32 2.57
CA ARG A 38 15.70 -9.38 1.96
C ARG A 38 14.29 -9.19 2.48
N VAL A 39 13.45 -8.51 1.70
CA VAL A 39 12.02 -8.47 1.93
C VAL A 39 11.55 -9.90 1.73
N ILE A 40 11.50 -10.66 2.82
CA ILE A 40 10.86 -11.96 2.84
C ILE A 40 9.39 -11.64 2.62
N CYS A 41 8.93 -11.77 1.39
CA CYS A 41 7.51 -11.77 1.07
C CYS A 41 6.86 -12.75 2.06
N GLY A 42 6.07 -12.22 2.99
CA GLY A 42 5.30 -13.05 3.91
C GLY A 42 4.52 -14.02 3.05
N LYS A 43 4.74 -15.33 3.26
CA LYS A 43 4.03 -16.38 2.51
C LYS A 43 2.55 -16.02 2.55
N ARG A 44 1.93 -15.88 1.37
CA ARG A 44 0.48 -15.65 1.22
C ARG A 44 -0.22 -16.86 1.84
N THR A 45 -0.51 -16.81 3.14
CA THR A 45 -1.35 -17.80 3.82
C THR A 45 -2.78 -17.44 3.52
N GLY A 46 -3.22 -17.86 2.34
CA GLY A 46 -4.64 -17.92 2.00
C GLY A 46 -5.37 -18.78 3.03
N LYS A 47 -6.40 -18.19 3.64
CA LYS A 47 -7.49 -18.83 4.39
C LYS A 47 -7.10 -19.96 5.36
N GLN A 48 -6.24 -19.71 6.34
CA GLN A 48 -6.42 -20.10 7.76
C GLN A 48 -5.20 -19.56 8.53
N ARG A 49 -5.40 -18.54 9.39
CA ARG A 49 -4.40 -18.23 10.42
C ARG A 49 -4.36 -19.40 11.39
N TYR A 50 -3.17 -19.84 11.80
CA TYR A 50 -3.05 -20.90 12.80
C TYR A 50 -3.82 -20.50 14.08
N PRO A 51 -4.43 -21.45 14.82
CA PRO A 51 -5.17 -21.14 16.04
C PRO A 51 -4.38 -20.29 17.05
N SER A 52 -3.06 -20.49 17.11
CA SER A 52 -2.13 -19.69 17.91
C SER A 52 -1.97 -18.25 17.43
N GLU A 53 -1.91 -18.01 16.12
CA GLU A 53 -1.87 -16.67 15.52
C GLU A 53 -3.19 -15.93 15.72
N LYS A 54 -4.32 -16.63 15.57
CA LYS A 54 -5.65 -16.08 15.86
C LYS A 54 -5.77 -15.69 17.34
N LYS A 55 -5.26 -16.52 18.26
CA LYS A 55 -5.22 -16.21 19.70
C LYS A 55 -4.31 -15.03 20.02
N ARG A 56 -3.10 -14.98 19.44
CA ARG A 56 -2.17 -13.86 19.57
C ARG A 56 -2.74 -12.54 19.05
N LEU A 57 -3.43 -12.58 17.91
CA LEU A 57 -4.07 -11.39 17.36
C LEU A 57 -5.25 -10.93 18.23
N LYS A 58 -6.09 -11.86 18.71
CA LYS A 58 -7.15 -11.54 19.67
C LYS A 58 -6.60 -10.91 20.95
N SER A 59 -5.49 -11.44 21.48
CA SER A 59 -4.79 -10.84 22.62
C SER A 59 -4.33 -9.43 22.28
N ARG A 60 -3.57 -9.24 21.19
CA ARG A 60 -3.11 -7.90 20.78
C ARG A 60 -4.25 -6.90 20.58
N ILE A 61 -5.35 -7.32 19.97
CA ILE A 61 -6.54 -6.48 19.81
C ILE A 61 -7.13 -6.13 21.18
N LYS A 62 -7.23 -7.10 22.10
CA LYS A 62 -7.71 -6.90 23.47
C LYS A 62 -6.78 -5.97 24.28
N ASP A 63 -5.47 -6.11 24.11
CA ASP A 63 -4.44 -5.30 24.76
C ASP A 63 -4.48 -3.86 24.22
N THR A 64 -4.72 -3.68 22.91
CA THR A 64 -4.92 -2.36 22.27
C THR A 64 -6.23 -1.71 22.74
N LEU A 65 -7.28 -2.51 22.95
CA LEU A 65 -8.57 -2.06 23.47
C LEU A 65 -8.47 -1.49 24.89
N GLY A 66 -7.56 -2.04 25.70
CA GLY A 66 -7.42 -1.68 27.11
C GLY A 66 -6.64 -0.39 27.39
N GLN A 67 -6.06 0.26 26.38
CA GLN A 67 -5.16 1.39 26.59
C GLN A 67 -5.45 2.57 25.66
N VAL A 68 -6.71 3.02 25.61
CA VAL A 68 -7.04 4.33 25.02
C VAL A 68 -6.66 5.42 26.02
N LYS A 69 -5.46 6.01 25.85
CA LYS A 69 -4.96 7.06 26.75
C LYS A 69 -5.72 8.39 26.57
N ASN A 70 -5.95 8.79 25.31
CA ASN A 70 -6.65 10.03 24.94
C ASN A 70 -7.83 9.72 24.01
N LYS A 71 -9.06 9.62 24.55
CA LYS A 71 -10.27 9.37 23.74
C LYS A 71 -10.62 10.50 22.78
N PHE A 72 -10.16 11.72 23.10
CA PHE A 72 -10.46 12.95 22.38
C PHE A 72 -9.48 13.26 21.26
N GLU A 73 -8.41 12.46 21.12
CA GLU A 73 -7.39 12.65 20.10
C GLU A 73 -7.55 11.59 19.00
N GLY A 74 -7.46 12.02 17.75
CA GLY A 74 -7.56 11.16 16.58
C GLY A 74 -8.99 10.92 16.10
N SER A 75 -9.26 9.71 15.60
CA SER A 75 -10.53 9.34 14.98
C SER A 75 -11.09 8.04 15.56
N TRP A 76 -12.42 7.91 15.55
CA TRP A 76 -13.10 6.67 15.92
C TRP A 76 -13.68 5.99 14.69
N ARG A 77 -13.38 4.71 14.51
CA ARG A 77 -13.91 3.90 13.43
C ARG A 77 -15.14 3.13 13.89
N LEU A 78 -16.28 3.48 13.32
CA LEU A 78 -17.56 2.82 13.51
C LEU A 78 -17.77 1.81 12.39
N SER A 79 -17.99 0.55 12.75
CA SER A 79 -18.14 -0.58 11.81
C SER A 79 -19.46 -1.31 12.04
N LYS A 80 -19.91 -2.01 10.99
CA LYS A 80 -21.15 -2.81 10.99
C LYS A 80 -22.43 -1.98 11.09
N LEU A 81 -22.38 -0.72 10.64
CA LEU A 81 -23.56 0.15 10.55
C LEU A 81 -24.45 -0.36 9.40
N GLY A 82 -25.67 -0.79 9.71
CA GLY A 82 -26.51 -1.54 8.79
C GLY A 82 -27.69 -0.73 8.26
N VAL A 83 -27.56 -0.18 7.06
CA VAL A 83 -28.61 0.65 6.43
C VAL A 83 -29.46 -0.19 5.48
N PRO A 84 -30.81 -0.22 5.61
CA PRO A 84 -31.68 -0.90 4.67
C PRO A 84 -31.55 -0.37 3.24
N VAL A 85 -31.47 -1.26 2.24
CA VAL A 85 -31.27 -0.86 0.83
C VAL A 85 -32.34 0.11 0.32
N HIS A 86 -33.59 0.00 0.79
CA HIS A 86 -34.68 0.86 0.34
C HIS A 86 -34.60 2.30 0.84
N ARG A 87 -33.82 2.58 1.90
CA ARG A 87 -33.59 3.94 2.42
C ARG A 87 -32.23 4.50 2.05
N ASP A 88 -31.41 3.69 1.39
CA ASP A 88 -30.05 4.05 1.06
C ASP A 88 -30.01 4.86 -0.25
N PRO A 89 -29.18 5.92 -0.33
CA PRO A 89 -29.02 6.72 -1.55
C PRO A 89 -28.48 5.97 -2.78
N GLY A 90 -28.07 4.71 -2.63
CA GLY A 90 -27.65 3.84 -3.73
C GLY A 90 -26.15 3.59 -3.76
N LYS A 91 -25.69 2.67 -4.62
CA LYS A 91 -24.32 2.15 -4.60
C LYS A 91 -23.24 3.24 -4.75
N ASP A 92 -23.48 4.22 -5.62
CA ASP A 92 -22.46 5.16 -6.07
C ASP A 92 -22.39 6.45 -5.23
N SER A 93 -23.25 6.57 -4.22
CA SER A 93 -23.20 7.70 -3.29
C SER A 93 -22.12 7.50 -2.22
N LEU A 94 -21.18 8.44 -2.14
CA LEU A 94 -20.16 8.50 -1.09
C LEU A 94 -20.47 9.54 0.00
N ALA A 95 -21.63 10.20 -0.09
CA ALA A 95 -22.09 11.17 0.90
C ALA A 95 -22.69 10.47 2.13
N VAL A 96 -22.56 11.13 3.30
CA VAL A 96 -23.15 10.67 4.55
C VAL A 96 -24.65 11.01 4.53
N SER A 97 -25.49 10.00 4.31
CA SER A 97 -26.95 10.17 4.33
C SER A 97 -27.52 10.28 5.75
N ASP A 98 -28.68 10.92 5.91
CA ASP A 98 -29.37 11.04 7.19
C ASP A 98 -29.66 9.69 7.86
N VAL A 99 -30.01 8.67 7.06
CA VAL A 99 -30.26 7.31 7.56
C VAL A 99 -28.99 6.67 8.13
N LEU A 100 -27.82 7.02 7.58
CA LEU A 100 -26.54 6.58 8.13
C LEU A 100 -26.22 7.32 9.42
N LEU A 101 -26.56 8.62 9.53
CA LEU A 101 -26.45 9.37 10.78
C LEU A 101 -27.34 8.79 11.87
N GLU A 102 -28.54 8.30 11.55
CA GLU A 102 -29.40 7.60 12.51
C GLU A 102 -28.71 6.35 13.08
N GLU A 103 -28.06 5.54 12.24
CA GLU A 103 -27.31 4.37 12.69
C GLU A 103 -26.07 4.75 13.50
N ILE A 104 -25.39 5.84 13.13
CA ILE A 104 -24.25 6.38 13.90
C ILE A 104 -24.71 6.86 15.27
N ALA A 105 -25.79 7.63 15.34
CA ALA A 105 -26.37 8.14 16.59
C ALA A 105 -26.72 6.99 17.55
N LYS A 106 -27.28 5.88 17.03
CA LYS A 106 -27.52 4.68 17.84
C LYS A 106 -26.26 4.06 18.43
N VAL A 107 -25.14 4.08 17.69
CA VAL A 107 -23.85 3.53 18.17
C VAL A 107 -23.18 4.45 19.18
N LEU A 108 -23.33 5.76 19.01
CA LEU A 108 -22.81 6.78 19.94
C LEU A 108 -23.74 7.04 21.13
N GLU A 109 -24.93 6.45 21.15
CA GLU A 109 -25.99 6.72 22.12
C GLU A 109 -26.41 8.21 22.14
N PHE A 110 -26.28 8.88 20.97
CA PHE A 110 -26.62 10.28 20.78
C PHE A 110 -28.14 10.45 20.57
N PRO A 111 -28.80 11.42 21.24
CA PRO A 111 -30.26 11.49 21.29
C PRO A 111 -30.92 11.90 19.96
N VAL A 112 -30.28 12.78 19.18
CA VAL A 112 -30.88 13.37 17.97
C VAL A 112 -29.92 13.28 16.79
N ALA A 113 -30.16 12.33 15.89
CA ALA A 113 -29.27 12.08 14.74
C ALA A 113 -29.08 13.30 13.83
N SER A 114 -30.11 14.16 13.68
CA SER A 114 -30.05 15.34 12.82
C SER A 114 -29.14 16.46 13.34
N MET A 115 -28.72 16.41 14.62
CA MET A 115 -27.77 17.38 15.18
C MET A 115 -26.32 16.99 14.88
N LEU A 116 -26.07 15.75 14.42
CA LEU A 116 -24.73 15.30 14.10
C LEU A 116 -24.27 15.93 12.77
N PRO A 117 -23.11 16.61 12.75
CA PRO A 117 -22.58 17.21 11.53
C PRO A 117 -22.07 16.13 10.57
N GLN A 118 -22.59 16.11 9.34
CA GLN A 118 -22.15 15.17 8.29
C GLN A 118 -20.65 15.29 7.99
N ASP A 119 -20.10 16.51 8.05
CA ASP A 119 -18.69 16.82 7.74
C ASP A 119 -17.68 16.17 8.69
N ALA A 120 -18.12 15.76 9.89
CA ALA A 120 -17.27 15.07 10.86
C ALA A 120 -17.08 13.58 10.53
N PHE A 121 -17.86 13.04 9.60
CA PHE A 121 -17.88 11.61 9.28
C PHE A 121 -17.38 11.36 7.85
N THR A 122 -16.51 10.37 7.70
CA THR A 122 -15.98 9.94 6.40
C THR A 122 -16.29 8.47 6.17
N ILE A 123 -16.93 8.15 5.05
CA ILE A 123 -17.21 6.75 4.69
C ILE A 123 -15.93 6.10 4.19
N VAL A 124 -15.42 5.12 4.94
CA VAL A 124 -14.23 4.33 4.59
C VAL A 124 -14.59 3.19 3.65
N ARG A 125 -15.74 2.56 3.92
CA ARG A 125 -16.17 1.38 3.19
C ARG A 125 -17.69 1.27 3.22
N LYS A 126 -18.24 0.98 2.05
CA LYS A 126 -19.62 0.50 1.87
C LYS A 126 -19.58 -0.91 1.30
N SER A 127 -20.36 -1.82 1.86
CA SER A 127 -20.40 -3.22 1.40
C SER A 127 -21.82 -3.78 1.47
N PHE A 128 -22.10 -4.81 0.67
CA PHE A 128 -23.41 -5.45 0.62
C PHE A 128 -23.23 -6.97 0.75
N ASP A 129 -24.02 -7.60 1.63
CA ASP A 129 -23.99 -9.06 1.77
C ASP A 129 -25.05 -9.71 0.87
N ALA A 130 -24.62 -10.11 -0.32
CA ALA A 130 -25.50 -10.69 -1.34
C ALA A 130 -26.02 -12.11 -0.99
N ARG A 131 -25.61 -12.71 0.13
CA ARG A 131 -26.00 -14.09 0.50
C ARG A 131 -27.25 -14.16 1.36
N LYS A 132 -27.60 -13.08 2.07
CA LYS A 132 -28.71 -13.08 3.03
C LYS A 132 -30.03 -12.81 2.31
N MET A 133 -30.53 -13.80 1.58
CA MET A 133 -31.82 -13.69 0.86
C MET A 133 -33.04 -13.71 1.80
N LEU A 134 -32.92 -14.32 2.99
CA LEU A 134 -34.02 -14.43 3.97
C LEU A 134 -34.12 -13.22 4.93
N LYS A 135 -33.09 -12.35 4.98
CA LYS A 135 -33.09 -11.15 5.81
C LYS A 135 -33.23 -9.94 4.91
N GLU A 136 -33.83 -8.86 5.42
CA GLU A 136 -33.86 -7.58 4.69
C GLU A 136 -32.47 -7.24 4.16
N PRO A 137 -32.34 -6.89 2.86
CA PRO A 137 -31.07 -6.53 2.28
C PRO A 137 -30.59 -5.21 2.90
N LYS A 138 -29.33 -5.18 3.37
CA LYS A 138 -28.72 -4.02 4.02
C LYS A 138 -27.33 -3.75 3.48
N PHE A 139 -27.01 -2.48 3.29
CA PHE A 139 -25.64 -2.02 3.15
C PHE A 139 -24.98 -1.96 4.52
N ILE A 140 -23.75 -2.43 4.58
CA ILE A 140 -22.90 -2.40 5.77
C ILE A 140 -21.83 -1.35 5.55
N TYR A 141 -21.84 -0.33 6.39
CA TYR A 141 -20.91 0.78 6.38
C TYR A 141 -19.82 0.63 7.44
N THR A 142 -18.64 1.14 7.09
CA THR A 142 -17.57 1.51 8.01
C THR A 142 -17.29 2.99 7.81
N VAL A 143 -17.39 3.75 8.90
CA VAL A 143 -17.29 5.21 8.92
C VAL A 143 -16.21 5.60 9.92
N ASP A 144 -15.37 6.56 9.55
CA ASP A 144 -14.45 7.21 10.47
C ASP A 144 -15.07 8.52 10.95
N MET A 145 -15.00 8.74 12.26
CA MET A 145 -15.45 9.93 12.96
C MET A 145 -14.23 10.71 13.42
N ASP A 146 -14.05 11.93 12.90
CA ASP A 146 -13.00 12.84 13.34
C ASP A 146 -13.47 13.60 14.59
N VAL A 147 -12.81 13.34 15.72
CA VAL A 147 -13.24 13.89 17.02
C VAL A 147 -13.05 15.40 17.08
N ASN A 148 -11.96 15.91 16.50
CA ASN A 148 -11.66 17.34 16.52
C ASN A 148 -12.70 18.11 15.69
N LYS A 149 -13.02 17.61 14.48
CA LYS A 149 -14.07 18.22 13.65
C LYS A 149 -15.44 18.13 14.31
N LEU A 150 -15.77 16.99 14.91
CA LEU A 150 -17.04 16.80 15.60
C LEU A 150 -17.20 17.79 16.76
N LEU A 151 -16.22 17.88 17.66
CA LEU A 151 -16.29 18.76 18.83
C LEU A 151 -16.28 20.26 18.46
N ASN A 152 -15.61 20.63 17.37
CA ASN A 152 -15.63 22.02 16.87
C ASN A 152 -17.02 22.44 16.36
N LEU A 153 -17.74 21.52 15.73
CA LEU A 153 -19.08 21.78 15.17
C LEU A 153 -20.18 21.58 16.21
N GLU A 154 -20.06 20.54 17.04
CA GLU A 154 -21.05 20.13 18.03
C GLU A 154 -20.35 19.81 19.37
N PRO A 155 -20.14 20.82 20.23
CA PRO A 155 -19.41 20.62 21.49
C PRO A 155 -20.10 19.69 22.49
N ARG A 156 -21.42 19.45 22.36
CA ARG A 156 -22.17 18.60 23.30
C ARG A 156 -21.90 17.12 23.06
N ALA A 157 -21.35 16.73 21.91
CA ALA A 157 -20.83 15.39 21.63
C ALA A 157 -19.78 14.94 22.65
N TRP A 158 -19.17 15.87 23.39
CA TRP A 158 -18.12 15.59 24.37
C TRP A 158 -18.54 14.54 25.40
N ASP A 159 -19.75 14.64 25.94
CA ASP A 159 -20.25 13.69 26.95
C ASP A 159 -20.32 12.26 26.37
N PHE A 160 -20.82 12.13 25.15
CA PHE A 160 -20.98 10.85 24.46
C PHE A 160 -19.62 10.23 24.10
N ILE A 161 -18.65 11.05 23.65
CA ILE A 161 -17.28 10.58 23.38
C ILE A 161 -16.59 10.13 24.68
N SER A 162 -16.84 10.81 25.80
CA SER A 162 -16.27 10.43 27.09
C SER A 162 -16.76 9.04 27.54
N GLN A 163 -18.03 8.74 27.30
CA GLN A 163 -18.68 7.46 27.60
C GLN A 163 -18.38 6.38 26.56
N LEU A 164 -17.90 6.75 25.37
CA LEU A 164 -17.62 5.80 24.30
C LEU A 164 -16.48 4.85 24.72
N GLU A 165 -16.75 3.55 24.57
CA GLU A 165 -15.80 2.49 24.87
C GLU A 165 -15.46 1.69 23.60
N PRO A 166 -14.18 1.32 23.42
CA PRO A 166 -13.76 0.54 22.27
C PRO A 166 -14.36 -0.88 22.32
N LYS A 167 -15.05 -1.27 21.25
CA LYS A 167 -15.70 -2.58 21.06
C LYS A 167 -15.16 -3.23 19.78
N VAL A 168 -14.48 -4.37 19.92
CA VAL A 168 -13.78 -5.04 18.81
C VAL A 168 -14.68 -5.25 17.58
N GLY A 169 -14.28 -4.69 16.44
CA GLY A 169 -14.99 -4.82 15.17
C GLY A 169 -16.35 -4.12 15.13
N GLN A 170 -16.62 -3.17 16.03
CA GLN A 170 -17.78 -2.27 15.99
C GLN A 170 -17.37 -0.82 16.25
N VAL A 171 -16.58 -0.55 17.29
CA VAL A 171 -16.09 0.79 17.65
C VAL A 171 -14.60 0.68 17.98
N GLU A 172 -13.74 1.24 17.14
CA GLU A 172 -12.29 1.16 17.31
C GLU A 172 -11.69 2.57 17.37
N HIS A 173 -10.91 2.85 18.42
CA HIS A 173 -10.19 4.13 18.53
C HIS A 173 -8.91 4.10 17.71
N MET A 174 -8.67 5.16 16.94
CA MET A 174 -7.48 5.35 16.12
C MET A 174 -6.79 6.66 16.56
N PRO A 175 -5.85 6.60 17.52
CA PRO A 175 -5.23 7.80 18.10
C PRO A 175 -4.37 8.56 17.09
N ASN A 176 -3.73 7.85 16.17
CA ASN A 176 -3.04 8.49 15.06
C ASN A 176 -4.05 8.73 13.96
N GLU A 177 -4.10 9.96 13.46
CA GLU A 177 -4.72 10.31 12.19
C GLU A 177 -4.07 9.42 11.13
N ARG A 178 -4.69 8.27 10.83
CA ARG A 178 -4.29 7.49 9.66
C ARG A 178 -4.75 8.34 8.50
N THR A 179 -3.82 9.10 7.92
CA THR A 179 -3.91 9.44 6.50
C THR A 179 -4.10 8.13 5.77
N PHE A 180 -5.36 7.81 5.49
CA PHE A 180 -5.72 6.56 4.84
C PHE A 180 -5.18 6.68 3.42
N GLY A 181 -4.00 6.13 3.18
CA GLY A 181 -3.53 5.86 1.82
C GLY A 181 -2.39 6.72 1.29
N ASP A 182 -1.81 7.63 2.06
CA ASP A 182 -0.65 8.37 1.55
C ASP A 182 0.66 7.65 1.90
N LEU A 183 1.09 6.76 1.01
CA LEU A 183 2.39 6.09 1.11
C LEU A 183 3.54 7.10 1.23
N THR A 184 3.37 8.33 0.73
CA THR A 184 4.37 9.38 0.85
C THR A 184 4.51 9.84 2.30
N SER A 185 3.41 10.01 3.04
CA SER A 185 3.42 10.35 4.46
C SER A 185 4.14 9.26 5.29
N ILE A 186 3.87 7.99 5.00
CA ILE A 186 4.58 6.85 5.65
C ILE A 186 6.08 6.91 5.38
N ILE A 187 6.47 7.22 4.13
CA ILE A 187 7.87 7.35 3.73
C ILE A 187 8.53 8.56 4.40
N HIS A 188 7.83 9.68 4.50
CA HIS A 188 8.30 10.89 5.19
C HIS A 188 8.49 10.65 6.70
N ASP A 189 7.60 9.92 7.35
CA ASP A 189 7.74 9.54 8.76
C ASP A 189 8.97 8.65 8.98
N VAL A 190 9.22 7.70 8.09
CA VAL A 190 10.44 6.86 8.11
C VAL A 190 11.69 7.73 7.96
N LYS A 191 11.68 8.74 7.06
CA LYS A 191 12.79 9.69 6.90
C LYS A 191 13.01 10.56 8.14
N LYS A 192 11.93 11.06 8.75
CA LYS A 192 11.98 11.86 9.99
C LYS A 192 12.54 11.06 11.16
N ASN A 193 12.15 9.80 11.29
CA ASN A 193 12.63 8.90 12.34
C ASN A 193 14.08 8.45 12.13
N HIS A 194 14.52 8.20 10.89
CA HIS A 194 15.93 7.91 10.60
C HIS A 194 16.85 9.13 10.71
N GLY A 195 16.32 10.34 10.58
CA GLY A 195 17.06 11.58 10.86
C GLY A 195 17.22 11.91 12.35
N GLY A 196 16.42 11.29 13.23
CA GLY A 196 16.40 11.56 14.68
C GLY A 196 16.97 10.44 15.57
N ALA A 197 17.20 9.24 15.05
CA ALA A 197 17.73 8.11 15.82
C ALA A 197 19.27 8.08 15.87
N MET A 198 19.86 9.14 16.44
CA MET A 198 21.21 9.15 17.02
C MET A 198 21.07 9.66 18.46
N ILE A 199 20.38 8.91 19.32
CA ILE A 199 20.48 9.10 20.77
C ILE A 199 21.09 7.84 21.37
N ARG A 200 22.21 8.11 22.04
CA ARG A 200 23.14 7.21 22.74
C ARG A 200 22.43 6.40 23.82
N GLU A 201 22.74 5.11 23.87
CA GLU A 201 22.90 4.43 25.15
C GLU A 201 24.38 4.04 25.29
N ASN A 202 24.95 4.44 26.43
CA ASN A 202 26.38 4.34 26.76
C ASN A 202 26.78 2.89 27.06
N GLY A 203 28.04 2.56 26.75
CA GLY A 203 28.77 1.44 27.35
C GLY A 203 29.95 0.93 26.52
N ASP A 204 31.02 1.73 26.42
CA ASP A 204 32.41 1.31 26.70
C ASP A 204 33.47 2.09 25.90
N HIS A 205 34.49 2.50 26.65
CA HIS A 205 35.61 3.33 26.24
C HIS A 205 36.54 2.61 25.27
N ILE A 206 36.78 3.18 24.09
CA ILE A 206 38.09 3.17 23.45
C ILE A 206 38.25 4.41 22.56
N ASN A 207 39.28 5.19 22.88
CA ASN A 207 39.72 6.38 22.17
C ASN A 207 40.05 6.05 20.72
N PHE A 208 39.52 6.82 19.76
CA PHE A 208 40.22 7.04 18.49
C PHE A 208 40.06 8.48 18.02
N ALA A 209 41.16 9.20 18.15
CA ALA A 209 41.44 10.43 17.45
C ALA A 209 41.31 10.21 15.93
N SER A 210 40.52 11.06 15.29
CA SER A 210 40.90 11.86 14.11
C SER A 210 39.62 12.35 13.44
N GLU A 211 39.45 13.67 13.48
CA GLU A 211 38.56 14.40 12.59
C GLU A 211 39.02 14.18 11.14
N GLN A 212 38.48 13.17 10.49
CA GLN A 212 38.44 13.14 9.03
C GLN A 212 36.99 13.16 8.60
N SER A 213 36.52 14.39 8.43
CA SER A 213 35.34 14.72 7.66
C SER A 213 35.45 14.07 6.28
N TYR A 214 34.74 12.96 6.07
CA TYR A 214 34.36 12.54 4.73
C TYR A 214 33.30 13.51 4.21
N LYS A 215 33.72 14.73 3.87
CA LYS A 215 33.01 15.55 2.89
C LYS A 215 33.11 14.82 1.56
N CYS A 216 32.21 13.86 1.32
CA CYS A 216 32.00 13.34 -0.02
C CYS A 216 31.26 14.42 -0.82
N PRO A 217 31.88 14.98 -1.87
CA PRO A 217 31.26 16.05 -2.64
C PRO A 217 30.25 15.45 -3.63
N THR A 218 29.13 16.14 -3.81
CA THR A 218 28.08 15.91 -4.82
C THR A 218 27.08 14.79 -4.49
N SER A 219 26.01 15.10 -3.76
CA SER A 219 24.84 14.21 -3.67
C SER A 219 24.09 14.20 -5.01
N ARG A 220 24.63 13.50 -6.02
CA ARG A 220 23.93 13.25 -7.28
C ARG A 220 22.66 12.45 -6.97
N LYS A 221 21.53 12.88 -7.51
CA LYS A 221 20.27 12.13 -7.40
C LYS A 221 20.49 10.70 -7.91
N PRO A 222 20.01 9.68 -7.19
CA PRO A 222 20.13 8.31 -7.67
C PRO A 222 19.33 8.17 -8.97
N LYS A 223 19.98 7.68 -10.03
CA LYS A 223 19.34 7.43 -11.33
C LYS A 223 18.73 6.03 -11.34
N ILE A 224 17.44 5.93 -11.59
CA ILE A 224 16.71 4.66 -11.53
C ILE A 224 15.92 4.47 -12.83
N ALA A 225 16.11 3.33 -13.49
CA ALA A 225 15.27 2.93 -14.61
C ALA A 225 14.15 2.00 -14.13
N VAL A 226 12.91 2.34 -14.44
CA VAL A 226 11.74 1.49 -14.20
C VAL A 226 11.26 0.95 -15.54
N VAL A 227 11.15 -0.36 -15.66
CA VAL A 227 10.71 -1.02 -16.91
C VAL A 227 9.27 -1.52 -16.71
N GLY A 228 8.38 -1.04 -17.57
CA GLY A 228 6.94 -1.30 -17.56
C GLY A 228 6.16 -0.13 -16.98
N SER A 229 5.27 0.48 -17.76
CA SER A 229 4.33 1.53 -17.31
C SER A 229 2.99 0.96 -16.83
N GLY A 230 3.00 -0.28 -16.32
CA GLY A 230 1.86 -0.86 -15.61
C GLY A 230 1.61 -0.14 -14.27
N PRO A 231 0.53 -0.50 -13.53
CA PRO A 231 0.20 0.15 -12.26
C PRO A 231 1.35 0.06 -11.24
N SER A 232 2.10 -1.05 -11.23
CA SER A 232 3.27 -1.20 -10.36
C SER A 232 4.43 -0.28 -10.75
N GLY A 233 4.68 -0.10 -12.04
CA GLY A 233 5.83 0.69 -12.51
C GLY A 233 5.57 2.18 -12.44
N LEU A 234 4.34 2.61 -12.76
CA LEU A 234 3.89 3.98 -12.53
C LEU A 234 3.97 4.35 -11.04
N PHE A 235 3.44 3.49 -10.18
CA PHE A 235 3.48 3.73 -8.74
C PHE A 235 4.90 3.73 -8.17
N ALA A 236 5.76 2.79 -8.59
CA ALA A 236 7.17 2.79 -8.20
C ALA A 236 7.89 4.05 -8.67
N SER A 237 7.64 4.52 -9.89
CA SER A 237 8.25 5.72 -10.44
C SER A 237 7.83 6.97 -9.68
N LEU A 238 6.54 7.09 -9.34
CA LEU A 238 6.00 8.18 -8.53
C LEU A 238 6.71 8.25 -7.17
N VAL A 239 6.72 7.15 -6.44
CA VAL A 239 7.32 7.07 -5.10
C VAL A 239 8.82 7.38 -5.14
N LEU A 240 9.54 6.84 -6.13
CA LEU A 240 10.98 7.10 -6.30
C LEU A 240 11.26 8.57 -6.65
N ALA A 241 10.43 9.18 -7.49
CA ALA A 241 10.55 10.59 -7.85
C ALA A 241 10.31 11.51 -6.64
N GLU A 242 9.27 11.24 -5.84
CA GLU A 242 8.98 11.96 -4.58
C GLU A 242 10.11 11.82 -3.55
N LEU A 243 10.78 10.66 -3.53
CA LEU A 243 11.99 10.42 -2.75
C LEU A 243 13.24 11.18 -3.26
N GLY A 244 13.13 11.87 -4.40
CA GLY A 244 14.19 12.68 -4.98
C GLY A 244 15.12 11.92 -5.93
N ALA A 245 14.74 10.72 -6.37
CA ALA A 245 15.46 10.00 -7.43
C ALA A 245 15.19 10.60 -8.81
N ASP A 246 16.15 10.41 -9.72
CA ASP A 246 16.00 10.71 -11.15
C ASP A 246 15.50 9.43 -11.85
N VAL A 247 14.19 9.35 -12.09
CA VAL A 247 13.54 8.13 -12.57
C VAL A 247 13.28 8.19 -14.07
N THR A 248 13.73 7.17 -14.81
CA THR A 248 13.40 6.96 -16.22
C THR A 248 12.45 5.78 -16.35
N LEU A 249 11.20 6.04 -16.76
CA LEU A 249 10.21 5.00 -17.03
C LEU A 249 10.27 4.57 -18.50
N ILE A 250 10.36 3.26 -18.74
CA ILE A 250 10.48 2.67 -20.08
C ILE A 250 9.35 1.67 -20.26
N GLU A 251 8.49 1.88 -21.26
CA GLU A 251 7.44 0.94 -21.66
C GLU A 251 7.72 0.46 -23.08
N ARG A 252 7.45 -0.82 -23.34
CA ARG A 252 7.64 -1.41 -24.67
C ARG A 252 6.49 -1.12 -25.62
N GLY A 253 5.27 -1.02 -25.10
CA GLY A 253 4.09 -0.78 -25.90
C GLY A 253 3.80 0.69 -26.16
N GLN A 254 2.64 0.93 -26.78
CA GLN A 254 2.24 2.26 -27.22
C GLN A 254 1.49 3.04 -26.15
N ALA A 255 1.40 4.36 -26.35
CA ALA A 255 0.59 5.27 -25.54
C ALA A 255 -0.91 4.90 -25.58
N VAL A 256 -1.68 5.29 -24.55
CA VAL A 256 -3.09 4.90 -24.35
C VAL A 256 -3.94 5.03 -25.62
N GLU A 257 -3.86 6.17 -26.30
CA GLU A 257 -4.64 6.46 -27.51
C GLU A 257 -4.33 5.53 -28.69
N GLN A 258 -3.05 5.22 -28.91
CA GLN A 258 -2.61 4.33 -29.98
C GLN A 258 -2.94 2.87 -29.62
N ARG A 259 -2.69 2.49 -28.36
CA ARG A 259 -3.00 1.16 -27.83
C ARG A 259 -4.50 0.85 -27.93
N GLY A 260 -5.37 1.82 -27.65
CA GLY A 260 -6.82 1.66 -27.81
C GLY A 260 -7.22 1.29 -29.23
N ARG A 261 -6.58 1.90 -30.24
CA ARG A 261 -6.82 1.57 -31.66
C ARG A 261 -6.31 0.17 -32.02
N ASP A 262 -5.13 -0.21 -31.54
CA ASP A 262 -4.56 -1.54 -31.79
C ASP A 262 -5.41 -2.64 -31.14
N ILE A 263 -5.91 -2.41 -29.93
CA ILE A 263 -6.86 -3.30 -29.25
C ILE A 263 -8.17 -3.37 -30.04
N GLY A 264 -8.69 -2.24 -30.54
CA GLY A 264 -9.87 -2.21 -31.39
C GLY A 264 -9.69 -3.03 -32.67
N ALA A 265 -8.54 -2.89 -33.34
CA ALA A 265 -8.19 -3.67 -34.53
C ALA A 265 -8.06 -5.17 -34.22
N LEU A 266 -7.52 -5.52 -33.05
CA LEU A 266 -7.46 -6.91 -32.58
C LEU A 266 -8.85 -7.50 -32.32
N VAL A 267 -9.74 -6.74 -31.68
CA VAL A 267 -11.10 -7.20 -31.34
C VAL A 267 -11.96 -7.35 -32.60
N VAL A 268 -11.98 -6.34 -33.47
CA VAL A 268 -12.87 -6.28 -34.64
C VAL A 268 -12.28 -7.01 -35.85
N ARG A 269 -11.00 -6.81 -36.13
CA ARG A 269 -10.35 -7.28 -37.37
C ARG A 269 -9.42 -8.47 -37.15
N ARG A 270 -9.25 -8.93 -35.90
CA ARG A 270 -8.33 -10.03 -35.52
C ARG A 270 -6.86 -9.75 -35.88
N ILE A 271 -6.49 -8.47 -35.99
CA ILE A 271 -5.12 -8.05 -36.30
C ILE A 271 -4.39 -7.81 -34.98
N LEU A 272 -3.36 -8.62 -34.70
CA LEU A 272 -2.56 -8.51 -33.49
C LEU A 272 -1.29 -7.70 -33.73
N GLN A 273 -1.11 -6.63 -32.95
CA GLN A 273 0.17 -5.97 -32.77
C GLN A 273 0.90 -6.59 -31.57
N LEU A 274 2.11 -7.13 -31.81
CA LEU A 274 2.87 -7.87 -30.78
C LEU A 274 3.33 -6.97 -29.63
N ASP A 275 3.63 -5.71 -29.93
CA ASP A 275 4.09 -4.73 -28.94
C ASP A 275 2.97 -3.88 -28.35
N SER A 276 1.75 -3.93 -28.90
CA SER A 276 0.62 -3.11 -28.47
C SER A 276 -0.66 -3.94 -28.39
N ASN A 277 -0.97 -4.44 -27.19
CA ASN A 277 -2.09 -5.37 -26.96
C ASN A 277 -2.58 -5.32 -25.51
N PHE A 278 -3.41 -6.28 -25.11
CA PHE A 278 -3.94 -6.36 -23.74
C PHE A 278 -2.84 -6.46 -22.67
N CYS A 279 -1.69 -7.02 -22.99
CA CYS A 279 -0.58 -7.21 -22.06
C CYS A 279 0.44 -6.06 -22.08
N PHE A 280 0.60 -5.37 -23.22
CA PHE A 280 1.67 -4.38 -23.43
C PHE A 280 1.14 -3.02 -23.83
N GLY A 281 1.79 -1.97 -23.33
CA GLY A 281 1.43 -0.57 -23.54
C GLY A 281 0.98 0.13 -22.27
N GLU A 282 0.73 1.43 -22.41
CA GLU A 282 0.40 2.31 -21.30
C GLU A 282 -0.93 1.93 -20.64
N VAL A 283 -1.04 2.13 -19.32
CA VAL A 283 -2.27 1.88 -18.58
C VAL A 283 -3.35 2.85 -19.05
N ILE A 284 -4.46 2.30 -19.53
CA ILE A 284 -5.66 3.06 -19.83
C ILE A 284 -6.23 3.52 -18.49
N SER A 285 -6.22 4.83 -18.25
CA SER A 285 -6.86 5.44 -17.08
C SER A 285 -8.35 5.62 -17.28
#